data_AF-A0A520EIQ9-F1
#
_entry.id   AF-A0A520EIQ9-F1
#
_cell.length_a   1.000
_cell.length_b   1.000
_cell.length_c   1.000
_cell.angle_alpha   90.00
_cell.angle_beta   90.00
_cell.angle_gamma   90.00
#
_symmetry.space_group_name_H-M   'P 1'
#
loop_
_entity.id
_entity.type
_entity.pdbx_description
1 polymer ?
#
loop_
_entity_poly.entity_id
_entity_poly.type
_entity_poly.pdbx_seq_one_letter_code
_entity_poly.pdbx_strand_id
1 'polypeptide(L)'
;MFAGTGFWDTFRALYPFLNLVYPSINKEMQEGLINDYKEGGWLPEWSSPGYANIMIGNNSASVVADAYIKGLRGYDTEILWQALKHGANNEGPMEAVGRSGVKYYNELGYVPFDVKVNENAAKTLEYAYDDFAIYQFGKALGKPASEIDIYAKRSMNYKNLFDPASGLMRGKNADGTFQSPFSPFKWGGAFTEGNSWHYTWSVFQDVAGLSKLMGGKEKFVQKLDSVFSMPPIFDESAYGGVIHEIREMQIANMGQYAHGNQPIQHMIYLYNYGGAPWKTQYWVREAMNRLYAATPDGYCGDEDNGQTSAWYVFSALGFYPVTPATDQYVIGAPLFKKVTLTLENGKTVVINAPANSADNRYVNSLKVNGVNYDKNWLSHQALLKGGVIDFGMSATPNKTRGVSESSFPYSFSTEKK
;
A
#
# COMPACT_ATOMS: atom_id res chain seq x y z
N MET A 1 -8.64 21.74 -12.31
CA MET A 1 -7.56 20.83 -12.77
C MET A 1 -6.50 20.79 -11.68
N PHE A 2 -5.93 19.62 -11.39
CA PHE A 2 -4.84 19.42 -10.44
C PHE A 2 -3.68 18.70 -11.14
N ALA A 3 -2.44 18.93 -10.71
CA ALA A 3 -1.23 18.29 -11.22
C ALA A 3 -0.12 18.36 -10.15
N GLY A 4 1.09 17.87 -10.45
CA GLY A 4 2.24 17.96 -9.53
C GLY A 4 2.33 16.81 -8.53
N THR A 5 1.92 15.60 -8.94
CA THR A 5 1.94 14.40 -8.09
C THR A 5 2.26 13.14 -8.89
N GLY A 6 2.85 12.17 -8.20
CA GLY A 6 3.02 10.79 -8.61
C GLY A 6 2.07 9.88 -7.84
N PHE A 7 1.21 9.14 -8.53
CA PHE A 7 0.31 8.20 -7.89
C PHE A 7 1.03 6.98 -7.36
N TRP A 8 2.13 6.55 -8.00
CA TRP A 8 3.00 5.49 -7.47
C TRP A 8 3.39 5.74 -6.01
N ASP A 9 3.62 6.99 -5.64
CA ASP A 9 3.82 7.43 -4.26
C ASP A 9 2.51 7.55 -3.50
N THR A 10 1.65 8.45 -3.97
CA THR A 10 0.60 9.07 -3.16
C THR A 10 -0.67 8.23 -3.02
N PHE A 11 -0.86 7.15 -3.79
CA PHE A 11 -2.01 6.25 -3.66
C PHE A 11 -2.06 5.59 -2.27
N ARG A 12 -0.87 5.39 -1.66
CA ARG A 12 -0.66 4.54 -0.50
C ARG A 12 -1.22 5.16 0.78
N ALA A 13 -0.95 6.43 1.03
CA ALA A 13 -1.39 7.12 2.24
C ALA A 13 -1.91 8.55 2.00
N LEU A 14 -1.33 9.31 1.07
CA LEU A 14 -1.73 10.71 0.88
C LEU A 14 -3.20 10.82 0.42
N TYR A 15 -3.58 10.19 -0.69
CA TYR A 15 -4.98 10.23 -1.14
C TYR A 15 -5.97 9.63 -0.12
N PRO A 16 -5.67 8.49 0.53
CA PRO A 16 -6.46 8.00 1.66
C PRO A 16 -6.62 8.98 2.83
N PHE A 17 -5.61 9.82 3.09
CA PHE A 17 -5.68 10.86 4.12
C PHE A 17 -6.67 11.95 3.72
N LEU A 18 -6.61 12.40 2.45
CA LEU A 18 -7.58 13.36 1.91
C LEU A 18 -9.00 12.81 1.98
N ASN A 19 -9.21 11.53 1.65
CA ASN A 19 -10.52 10.87 1.78
C ASN A 19 -11.09 10.91 3.20
N LEU A 20 -10.24 10.89 4.23
CA LEU A 20 -10.67 10.92 5.63
C LEU A 20 -10.92 12.34 6.15
N VAL A 21 -9.99 13.26 5.90
CA VAL A 21 -9.95 14.56 6.59
C VAL A 21 -10.31 15.73 5.67
N TYR A 22 -10.03 15.62 4.37
CA TYR A 22 -10.29 16.67 3.37
C TYR A 22 -11.06 16.15 2.14
N PRO A 23 -12.20 15.43 2.32
CA PRO A 23 -12.88 14.77 1.21
C PRO A 23 -13.43 15.76 0.18
N SER A 24 -13.74 17.01 0.56
CA SER A 24 -14.15 18.06 -0.38
C SER A 24 -13.05 18.36 -1.42
N ILE A 25 -11.80 18.49 -0.99
CA ILE A 25 -10.64 18.74 -1.87
C ILE A 25 -10.40 17.55 -2.78
N ASN A 26 -10.42 16.32 -2.24
CA ASN A 26 -10.21 15.16 -3.10
C ASN A 26 -11.36 14.96 -4.10
N LYS A 27 -12.59 15.40 -3.79
CA LYS A 27 -13.68 15.43 -4.78
C LYS A 27 -13.32 16.33 -5.97
N GLU A 28 -12.80 17.53 -5.73
CA GLU A 28 -12.32 18.42 -6.81
C GLU A 28 -11.15 17.79 -7.60
N MET A 29 -10.27 17.05 -6.93
CA MET A 29 -9.20 16.29 -7.59
C MET A 29 -9.74 15.17 -8.49
N GLN A 30 -10.79 14.45 -8.07
CA GLN A 30 -11.47 13.46 -8.93
C GLN A 30 -12.12 14.12 -10.17
N GLU A 31 -12.71 15.31 -10.01
CA GLU A 31 -13.19 16.11 -11.14
C GLU A 31 -12.04 16.55 -12.07
N GLY A 32 -10.86 16.81 -11.51
CA GLY A 32 -9.61 16.99 -12.25
C GLY A 32 -9.25 15.79 -13.14
N LEU A 33 -9.23 14.58 -12.56
CA LEU A 33 -8.94 13.34 -13.28
C LEU A 33 -9.89 13.08 -14.44
N ILE A 34 -11.17 13.44 -14.29
CA ILE A 34 -12.15 13.38 -15.38
C ILE A 34 -11.74 14.29 -16.54
N ASN A 35 -11.26 15.50 -16.23
CA ASN A 35 -10.79 16.43 -17.26
C ASN A 35 -9.47 15.96 -17.89
N ASP A 36 -8.54 15.42 -17.10
CA ASP A 36 -7.30 14.81 -17.63
C ASP A 36 -7.62 13.75 -18.69
N TYR A 37 -8.58 12.86 -18.41
CA TYR A 37 -9.00 11.85 -19.37
C TYR A 37 -9.68 12.44 -20.61
N LYS A 38 -10.52 13.48 -20.45
CA LYS A 38 -11.17 14.15 -21.59
C LYS A 38 -10.19 14.88 -22.50
N GLU A 39 -9.15 15.48 -21.91
CA GLU A 39 -8.21 16.34 -22.62
C GLU A 39 -7.03 15.54 -23.19
N GLY A 40 -6.50 14.57 -22.44
CA GLY A 40 -5.33 13.78 -22.80
C GLY A 40 -5.60 12.32 -23.18
N GLY A 41 -6.82 11.83 -22.96
CA GLY A 41 -7.21 10.45 -23.28
C GLY A 41 -6.79 9.40 -22.24
N TRP A 42 -6.06 9.80 -21.19
CA TRP A 42 -5.54 8.92 -20.14
C TRP A 42 -5.66 9.57 -18.77
N LEU A 43 -5.75 8.76 -17.72
CA LEU A 43 -5.43 9.26 -16.39
C LEU A 43 -3.91 9.41 -16.26
N PRO A 44 -3.42 10.45 -15.58
CA PRO A 44 -2.00 10.54 -15.26
C PRO A 44 -1.62 9.45 -14.25
N GLU A 45 -0.37 9.01 -14.28
CA GLU A 45 0.24 8.27 -13.17
C GLU A 45 1.27 9.16 -12.48
N TRP A 46 2.14 9.82 -13.25
CA TRP A 46 2.93 10.97 -12.81
C TRP A 46 2.56 12.20 -13.66
N SER A 47 2.37 13.35 -13.01
CA SER A 47 1.98 14.59 -13.67
C SER A 47 2.74 15.82 -13.16
N SER A 48 3.38 16.57 -14.06
CA SER A 48 4.04 17.85 -13.75
C SER A 48 4.33 18.73 -15.00
N PRO A 49 3.41 19.63 -15.42
CA PRO A 49 1.97 19.62 -15.09
C PRO A 49 1.16 18.69 -16.01
N GLY A 50 1.74 18.21 -17.12
CA GLY A 50 1.16 17.16 -17.96
C GLY A 50 1.77 15.80 -17.65
N TYR A 51 1.48 14.79 -18.47
CA TYR A 51 2.05 13.45 -18.30
C TYR A 51 3.59 13.47 -18.24
N ALA A 52 4.13 12.80 -17.22
CA ALA A 52 5.56 12.61 -17.05
C ALA A 52 5.89 11.11 -16.99
N ASN A 53 6.95 10.70 -17.70
CA ASN A 53 7.35 9.31 -17.81
C ASN A 53 8.23 8.90 -16.62
N ILE A 54 7.65 8.88 -15.42
CA ILE A 54 8.34 8.65 -14.14
C ILE A 54 7.59 7.57 -13.36
N MET A 55 8.33 6.64 -12.78
CA MET A 55 7.83 5.47 -12.05
C MET A 55 6.98 4.51 -12.91
N ILE A 56 6.26 3.63 -12.23
CA ILE A 56 5.50 2.51 -12.81
C ILE A 56 4.08 2.46 -12.25
N GLY A 57 3.35 1.40 -12.58
CA GLY A 57 2.02 1.12 -12.03
C GLY A 57 0.91 1.69 -12.89
N ASN A 58 -0.33 1.43 -12.47
CA ASN A 58 -1.54 2.05 -12.99
C ASN A 58 -2.41 2.46 -11.79
N ASN A 59 -1.75 3.09 -10.80
CA ASN A 59 -2.27 3.34 -9.46
C ASN A 59 -3.29 4.47 -9.40
N SER A 60 -3.51 5.21 -10.50
CA SER A 60 -4.72 6.00 -10.71
C SER A 60 -5.99 5.18 -10.44
N ALA A 61 -5.97 3.86 -10.71
CA ALA A 61 -7.03 2.93 -10.33
C ALA A 61 -7.31 2.91 -8.83
N SER A 62 -6.27 2.90 -8.00
CA SER A 62 -6.38 2.96 -6.54
C SER A 62 -6.96 4.28 -6.07
N VAL A 63 -6.45 5.40 -6.59
CA VAL A 63 -6.90 6.76 -6.23
C VAL A 63 -8.39 6.95 -6.51
N VAL A 64 -8.84 6.55 -7.70
CA VAL A 64 -10.24 6.64 -8.11
C VAL A 64 -11.14 5.70 -7.28
N ALA A 65 -10.73 4.44 -7.15
CA ALA A 65 -11.52 3.44 -6.44
C ALA A 65 -11.65 3.77 -4.95
N ASP A 66 -10.57 4.16 -4.28
CA ASP A 66 -10.58 4.49 -2.85
C ASP A 66 -11.48 5.69 -2.58
N ALA A 67 -11.39 6.77 -3.37
CA ALA A 67 -12.28 7.93 -3.23
C ALA A 67 -13.76 7.53 -3.27
N TYR A 68 -14.16 6.70 -4.24
CA TYR A 68 -15.54 6.23 -4.34
C TYR A 68 -15.94 5.29 -3.19
N ILE A 69 -15.07 4.38 -2.79
CA ILE A 69 -15.37 3.41 -1.71
C ILE A 69 -15.48 4.11 -0.36
N LYS A 70 -14.73 5.20 -0.16
CA LYS A 70 -14.77 6.05 1.04
C LYS A 70 -15.94 7.04 1.05
N GLY A 71 -16.72 7.09 -0.02
CA GLY A 71 -18.02 7.79 -0.04
C GLY A 71 -18.01 9.13 -0.77
N LEU A 72 -16.93 9.52 -1.45
CA LEU A 72 -16.94 10.72 -2.29
C LEU A 72 -17.88 10.50 -3.48
N ARG A 73 -18.78 11.45 -3.73
CA ARG A 73 -19.81 11.40 -4.78
C ARG A 73 -19.96 12.77 -5.43
N GLY A 74 -20.78 12.84 -6.49
CA GLY A 74 -21.12 14.09 -7.17
C GLY A 74 -20.15 14.49 -8.28
N TYR A 75 -19.43 13.53 -8.84
CA TYR A 75 -18.59 13.63 -10.05
C TYR A 75 -18.94 12.49 -11.02
N ASP A 76 -18.52 12.59 -12.28
CA ASP A 76 -18.86 11.63 -13.33
C ASP A 76 -18.06 10.32 -13.21
N THR A 77 -18.62 9.38 -12.44
CA THR A 77 -18.03 8.07 -12.21
C THR A 77 -18.03 7.18 -13.44
N GLU A 78 -18.90 7.44 -14.43
CA GLU A 78 -18.92 6.64 -15.66
C GLU A 78 -17.69 6.94 -16.50
N ILE A 79 -17.31 8.22 -16.62
CA ILE A 79 -16.09 8.59 -17.32
C ILE A 79 -14.87 7.97 -16.64
N LEU A 80 -14.79 8.04 -15.31
CA LEU A 80 -13.70 7.38 -14.57
C LEU A 80 -13.71 5.86 -14.77
N TRP A 81 -14.87 5.20 -14.81
CA TRP A 81 -14.96 3.77 -15.12
C TRP A 81 -14.38 3.46 -16.51
N GLN A 82 -14.72 4.26 -17.52
CA GLN A 82 -14.16 4.08 -18.87
C GLN A 82 -12.65 4.35 -18.89
N ALA A 83 -12.17 5.38 -18.19
CA ALA A 83 -10.77 5.74 -18.10
C ALA A 83 -9.93 4.61 -17.46
N LEU A 84 -10.41 4.03 -16.35
CA LEU A 84 -9.74 2.91 -15.69
C LEU A 84 -9.69 1.66 -16.57
N LYS A 85 -10.80 1.31 -17.24
CA LYS A 85 -10.79 0.20 -18.20
C LYS A 85 -9.87 0.47 -19.39
N HIS A 86 -9.78 1.71 -19.85
CA HIS A 86 -8.88 2.09 -20.93
C HIS A 86 -7.43 1.90 -20.52
N GLY A 87 -7.02 2.48 -19.39
CA GLY A 87 -5.67 2.34 -18.82
C GLY A 87 -5.28 0.88 -18.57
N ALA A 88 -6.18 0.09 -18.00
CA ALA A 88 -5.89 -1.30 -17.64
C ALA A 88 -5.69 -2.26 -18.83
N ASN A 89 -6.10 -1.86 -20.04
CA ASN A 89 -6.08 -2.74 -21.22
C ASN A 89 -5.26 -2.20 -22.38
N ASN A 90 -4.60 -1.05 -22.25
CA ASN A 90 -3.85 -0.43 -23.33
C ASN A 90 -2.51 0.13 -22.83
N GLU A 91 -1.50 0.11 -23.70
CA GLU A 91 -0.28 0.89 -23.50
C GLU A 91 -0.58 2.35 -23.79
N GLY A 92 -0.11 3.27 -22.94
CA GLY A 92 -0.36 4.69 -23.11
C GLY A 92 0.70 5.42 -23.95
N PRO A 93 0.64 6.76 -23.97
CA PRO A 93 1.52 7.58 -24.79
C PRO A 93 3.00 7.54 -24.33
N MET A 94 3.27 6.96 -23.16
CA MET A 94 4.60 6.74 -22.60
C MET A 94 4.55 5.55 -21.63
N GLU A 95 5.72 5.05 -21.22
CA GLU A 95 5.82 3.82 -20.43
C GLU A 95 5.07 3.87 -19.08
N ALA A 96 5.13 5.01 -18.40
CA ALA A 96 4.47 5.22 -17.10
C ALA A 96 2.97 5.55 -17.21
N VAL A 97 2.42 5.82 -18.40
CA VAL A 97 0.99 6.13 -18.57
C VAL A 97 0.29 4.95 -19.24
N GLY A 98 -0.85 4.52 -18.67
CA GLY A 98 -1.47 3.24 -19.06
C GLY A 98 -0.68 2.06 -18.49
N ARG A 99 -0.59 0.95 -19.23
CA ARG A 99 0.15 -0.24 -18.76
C ARG A 99 1.21 -0.71 -19.75
N SER A 100 2.47 -0.37 -19.49
CA SER A 100 3.62 -0.94 -20.23
C SER A 100 3.65 -2.47 -20.11
N GLY A 101 3.70 -3.17 -21.26
CA GLY A 101 3.70 -4.63 -21.29
C GLY A 101 2.33 -5.28 -21.03
N VAL A 102 1.22 -4.51 -21.12
CA VAL A 102 -0.14 -5.00 -20.85
C VAL A 102 -0.54 -6.21 -21.68
N LYS A 103 -0.03 -6.31 -22.91
CA LYS A 103 -0.29 -7.49 -23.76
C LYS A 103 0.20 -8.77 -23.09
N TYR A 104 1.45 -8.77 -22.62
CA TYR A 104 2.00 -9.92 -21.91
C TYR A 104 1.28 -10.18 -20.59
N TYR A 105 0.98 -9.13 -19.82
CA TYR A 105 0.23 -9.26 -18.58
C TYR A 105 -1.15 -9.91 -18.80
N ASN A 106 -1.85 -9.52 -19.86
CA ASN A 106 -3.17 -10.05 -20.20
C ASN A 106 -3.13 -11.50 -20.72
N GLU A 107 -2.09 -11.87 -21.47
CA GLU A 107 -1.93 -13.21 -22.06
C GLU A 107 -1.32 -14.22 -21.08
N LEU A 108 -0.29 -13.81 -20.33
CA LEU A 108 0.54 -14.67 -19.47
C LEU A 108 0.21 -14.53 -17.98
N GLY A 109 -0.48 -13.46 -17.58
CA GLY A 109 -0.74 -13.14 -16.17
C GLY A 109 0.43 -12.48 -15.45
N TYR A 110 1.49 -12.09 -16.17
CA TYR A 110 2.63 -11.32 -15.67
C TYR A 110 3.36 -10.65 -16.84
N VAL A 111 4.15 -9.61 -16.55
CA VAL A 111 5.08 -9.01 -17.51
C VAL A 111 6.41 -9.77 -17.43
N PRO A 112 6.87 -10.41 -18.53
CA PRO A 112 8.09 -11.19 -18.51
C PRO A 112 9.36 -10.37 -18.29
N PHE A 113 10.40 -11.02 -17.78
CA PHE A 113 11.70 -10.41 -17.49
C PHE A 113 12.56 -10.20 -18.74
N ASP A 114 12.40 -11.03 -19.77
CA ASP A 114 13.25 -11.14 -20.94
C ASP A 114 12.68 -10.47 -22.20
N VAL A 115 11.64 -9.65 -22.07
CA VAL A 115 10.92 -9.01 -23.19
C VAL A 115 11.21 -7.51 -23.35
N LYS A 116 12.32 -7.03 -22.76
CA LYS A 116 12.77 -5.62 -22.82
C LYS A 116 11.76 -4.62 -22.21
N VAL A 117 10.95 -5.08 -21.27
CA VAL A 117 10.17 -4.22 -20.38
C VAL A 117 10.85 -4.29 -19.02
N ASN A 118 11.50 -3.20 -18.60
CA ASN A 118 12.15 -3.15 -17.30
C ASN A 118 11.09 -3.13 -16.19
N GLU A 119 11.54 -3.43 -14.96
CA GLU A 119 10.73 -3.34 -13.73
C GLU A 119 9.46 -4.21 -13.79
N ASN A 120 9.54 -5.28 -14.57
CA ASN A 120 8.42 -6.12 -14.96
C ASN A 120 7.76 -6.85 -13.79
N ALA A 121 8.51 -7.21 -12.75
CA ALA A 121 7.95 -7.84 -11.56
C ALA A 121 7.21 -6.82 -10.68
N ALA A 122 7.78 -5.63 -10.50
CA ALA A 122 7.12 -4.53 -9.80
C ALA A 122 5.81 -4.11 -10.51
N LYS A 123 5.86 -3.92 -11.84
CA LYS A 123 4.67 -3.66 -12.68
C LYS A 123 3.61 -4.75 -12.53
N THR A 124 4.00 -6.03 -12.56
CA THR A 124 3.04 -7.14 -12.40
C THR A 124 2.34 -7.11 -11.04
N LEU A 125 3.08 -6.82 -9.96
CA LEU A 125 2.54 -6.77 -8.60
C LEU A 125 1.57 -5.60 -8.43
N GLU A 126 1.94 -4.43 -8.93
CA GLU A 126 1.10 -3.23 -8.87
C GLU A 126 -0.12 -3.36 -9.78
N TYR A 127 0.00 -3.88 -11.01
CA TYR A 127 -1.14 -4.13 -11.89
C TYR A 127 -2.14 -5.14 -11.29
N ALA A 128 -1.67 -6.14 -10.55
CA ALA A 128 -2.56 -7.06 -9.83
C ALA A 128 -3.33 -6.34 -8.71
N TYR A 129 -2.70 -5.40 -8.01
CA TYR A 129 -3.40 -4.54 -7.05
C TYR A 129 -4.37 -3.57 -7.74
N ASP A 130 -3.96 -2.95 -8.84
CA ASP A 130 -4.79 -2.01 -9.60
C ASP A 130 -6.03 -2.72 -10.18
N ASP A 131 -5.89 -3.95 -10.66
CA ASP A 131 -7.04 -4.78 -11.06
C ASP A 131 -7.99 -5.06 -9.89
N PHE A 132 -7.49 -5.25 -8.67
CA PHE A 132 -8.35 -5.32 -7.50
C PHE A 132 -9.10 -3.99 -7.26
N ALA A 133 -8.43 -2.84 -7.39
CA ALA A 133 -9.07 -1.54 -7.23
C ALA A 133 -10.18 -1.31 -8.29
N ILE A 134 -9.92 -1.67 -9.55
CA ILE A 134 -10.92 -1.61 -10.64
C ILE A 134 -12.10 -2.54 -10.36
N TYR A 135 -11.84 -3.78 -9.90
CA TYR A 135 -12.89 -4.71 -9.50
C TYR A 135 -13.77 -4.11 -8.40
N GLN A 136 -13.17 -3.55 -7.35
CA GLN A 136 -13.90 -2.95 -6.24
C GLN A 136 -14.74 -1.74 -6.68
N PHE A 137 -14.20 -0.88 -7.54
CA PHE A 137 -14.93 0.26 -8.09
C PHE A 137 -16.10 -0.19 -8.96
N GLY A 138 -15.88 -1.11 -9.91
CA GLY A 138 -16.92 -1.65 -10.77
C GLY A 138 -18.03 -2.34 -9.97
N LYS A 139 -17.68 -3.11 -8.94
CA LYS A 139 -18.63 -3.72 -7.99
C LYS A 139 -19.46 -2.66 -7.28
N ALA A 140 -18.83 -1.59 -6.81
CA ALA A 140 -19.51 -0.49 -6.12
C ALA A 140 -20.44 0.32 -7.05
N LEU A 141 -20.13 0.37 -8.35
CA LEU A 141 -20.98 0.98 -9.39
C LEU A 141 -22.10 0.06 -9.90
N GLY A 142 -22.14 -1.21 -9.47
CA GLY A 142 -23.12 -2.19 -9.96
C GLY A 142 -22.88 -2.63 -11.40
N LYS A 143 -21.62 -2.62 -11.86
CA LYS A 143 -21.25 -3.12 -13.20
C LYS A 143 -21.47 -4.63 -13.33
N PRO A 144 -21.83 -5.12 -14.52
CA PRO A 144 -22.12 -6.54 -14.72
C PRO A 144 -20.87 -7.40 -14.50
N ALA A 145 -21.09 -8.64 -14.06
CA ALA A 145 -20.02 -9.63 -13.84
C ALA A 145 -19.11 -9.80 -15.07
N SER A 146 -19.67 -9.75 -16.28
CA SER A 146 -18.93 -9.81 -17.55
C SER A 146 -17.88 -8.71 -17.72
N GLU A 147 -18.04 -7.57 -17.05
CA GLU A 147 -17.07 -6.48 -17.07
C GLU A 147 -16.08 -6.51 -15.89
N ILE A 148 -16.47 -7.05 -14.72
CA ILE A 148 -15.65 -6.98 -13.50
C ILE A 148 -14.90 -8.27 -13.15
N ASP A 149 -15.38 -9.43 -13.57
CA ASP A 149 -14.81 -10.74 -13.18
C ASP A 149 -13.39 -10.93 -13.70
N ILE A 150 -13.05 -10.31 -14.84
CA ILE A 150 -11.69 -10.34 -15.38
C ILE A 150 -10.69 -9.66 -14.43
N TYR A 151 -11.09 -8.56 -13.80
CA TYR A 151 -10.25 -7.82 -12.87
C TYR A 151 -10.13 -8.56 -11.53
N ALA A 152 -11.20 -9.22 -11.07
CA ALA A 152 -11.13 -10.16 -9.95
C ALA A 152 -10.17 -11.33 -10.21
N LYS A 153 -10.15 -11.87 -11.43
CA LYS A 153 -9.19 -12.92 -11.81
C LYS A 153 -7.77 -12.40 -11.82
N ARG A 154 -7.54 -11.27 -12.51
CA ARG A 154 -6.21 -10.68 -12.67
C ARG A 154 -5.64 -10.12 -11.37
N SER A 155 -6.46 -9.78 -10.38
CA SER A 155 -5.95 -9.36 -9.07
C SER A 155 -5.16 -10.44 -8.32
N MET A 156 -5.29 -11.69 -8.74
CA MET A 156 -4.52 -12.82 -8.25
C MET A 156 -3.20 -13.07 -9.02
N ASN A 157 -2.86 -12.23 -10.00
CA ASN A 157 -1.67 -12.42 -10.86
C ASN A 157 -0.34 -12.33 -10.11
N TYR A 158 -0.30 -11.71 -8.91
CA TYR A 158 0.87 -11.72 -8.03
C TYR A 158 1.41 -13.14 -7.77
N LYS A 159 0.52 -14.15 -7.80
CA LYS A 159 0.87 -15.56 -7.60
C LYS A 159 1.82 -16.09 -8.67
N ASN A 160 1.81 -15.51 -9.87
CA ASN A 160 2.59 -15.99 -11.01
C ASN A 160 4.10 -15.76 -10.84
N LEU A 161 4.48 -14.79 -10.00
CA LEU A 161 5.87 -14.38 -9.76
C LEU A 161 6.42 -14.85 -8.41
N PHE A 162 5.61 -15.53 -7.58
CA PHE A 162 6.10 -16.08 -6.32
C PHE A 162 6.95 -17.33 -6.59
N ASP A 163 8.24 -17.26 -6.29
CA ASP A 163 9.18 -18.39 -6.39
C ASP A 163 9.17 -19.18 -5.07
N PRO A 164 8.61 -20.40 -5.03
CA PRO A 164 8.52 -21.19 -3.80
C PRO A 164 9.89 -21.59 -3.23
N ALA A 165 10.94 -21.64 -4.05
CA ALA A 165 12.28 -22.04 -3.61
C ALA A 165 12.92 -20.98 -2.72
N SER A 166 12.69 -19.69 -3.03
CA SER A 166 13.21 -18.55 -2.26
C SER A 166 12.18 -17.97 -1.29
N GLY A 167 10.89 -18.25 -1.52
CA GLY A 167 9.77 -17.64 -0.79
C GLY A 167 9.66 -16.14 -1.04
N LEU A 168 10.00 -15.70 -2.24
CA LEU A 168 10.10 -14.30 -2.65
C LEU A 168 9.51 -14.11 -4.04
N MET A 169 9.15 -12.87 -4.39
CA MET A 169 8.78 -12.51 -5.76
C MET A 169 10.02 -12.48 -6.63
N ARG A 170 9.94 -13.05 -7.83
CA ARG A 170 11.06 -13.23 -8.74
C ARG A 170 10.60 -12.99 -10.17
N GLY A 171 11.45 -12.32 -10.96
CA GLY A 171 11.24 -12.14 -12.38
C GLY A 171 11.06 -13.49 -13.09
N LYS A 172 10.20 -13.51 -14.10
CA LYS A 172 9.85 -14.73 -14.82
C LYS A 172 9.93 -14.47 -16.31
N ASN A 173 10.63 -15.33 -17.03
CA ASN A 173 10.81 -15.24 -18.47
C ASN A 173 9.51 -15.59 -19.20
N ALA A 174 9.40 -15.21 -20.47
CA ALA A 174 8.19 -15.43 -21.26
C ALA A 174 7.84 -16.92 -21.44
N ASP A 175 8.85 -17.79 -21.38
CA ASP A 175 8.70 -19.25 -21.43
C ASP A 175 8.18 -19.88 -20.11
N GLY A 176 8.01 -19.08 -19.06
CA GLY A 176 7.53 -19.50 -17.75
C GLY A 176 8.62 -19.92 -16.77
N THR A 177 9.90 -19.89 -17.16
CA THR A 177 11.02 -20.13 -16.23
C THR A 177 11.30 -18.90 -15.37
N PHE A 178 11.68 -19.08 -14.10
CA PHE A 178 12.14 -17.95 -13.28
C PHE A 178 13.53 -17.49 -13.73
N GLN A 179 13.76 -16.17 -13.76
CA GLN A 179 15.01 -15.60 -14.29
C GLN A 179 16.22 -16.11 -13.51
N SER A 180 17.33 -16.42 -14.17
CA SER A 180 18.54 -16.95 -13.52
C SER A 180 19.80 -16.28 -14.08
N PRO A 181 20.82 -15.95 -13.27
CA PRO A 181 20.89 -16.13 -11.81
C PRO A 181 19.91 -15.22 -11.04
N PHE A 182 19.58 -15.58 -9.79
CA PHE A 182 18.73 -14.78 -8.91
C PHE A 182 19.52 -14.25 -7.72
N SER A 183 19.55 -12.92 -7.60
CA SER A 183 19.97 -12.20 -6.40
C SER A 183 18.75 -11.51 -5.81
N PRO A 184 18.28 -11.89 -4.61
CA PRO A 184 17.15 -11.23 -3.97
C PRO A 184 17.50 -9.82 -3.48
N PHE A 185 18.79 -9.48 -3.43
CA PHE A 185 19.32 -8.18 -3.01
C PHE A 185 19.62 -7.25 -4.19
N LYS A 186 19.42 -7.71 -5.44
CA LYS A 186 19.58 -6.87 -6.62
C LYS A 186 18.49 -5.82 -6.65
N TRP A 187 18.89 -4.56 -6.55
CA TRP A 187 18.01 -3.42 -6.75
C TRP A 187 17.85 -3.16 -8.25
N GLY A 188 16.67 -2.70 -8.65
CA GLY A 188 16.39 -2.45 -10.06
C GLY A 188 16.15 -3.73 -10.87
N GLY A 189 16.24 -3.63 -12.19
CA GLY A 189 16.07 -4.77 -13.10
C GLY A 189 14.61 -5.24 -13.14
N ALA A 190 14.26 -6.23 -12.32
CA ALA A 190 12.88 -6.72 -12.22
C ALA A 190 11.98 -5.82 -11.36
N PHE A 191 12.59 -4.99 -10.49
CA PHE A 191 11.89 -4.12 -9.55
C PHE A 191 12.29 -2.65 -9.76
N THR A 192 11.47 -1.72 -9.28
CA THR A 192 11.75 -0.26 -9.28
C THR A 192 12.23 0.14 -7.88
N GLU A 193 13.31 0.93 -7.79
CA GLU A 193 13.86 1.49 -6.53
C GLU A 193 13.87 0.55 -5.32
N GLY A 194 14.17 -0.71 -5.56
CA GLY A 194 14.07 -1.73 -4.55
C GLY A 194 14.48 -3.08 -5.09
N ASN A 195 14.49 -4.05 -4.19
CA ASN A 195 14.79 -5.43 -4.51
C ASN A 195 13.61 -6.34 -4.13
N SER A 196 13.81 -7.65 -4.28
CA SER A 196 12.76 -8.64 -4.00
C SER A 196 12.27 -8.63 -2.54
N TRP A 197 13.14 -8.31 -1.58
CA TRP A 197 12.78 -8.16 -0.16
C TRP A 197 11.89 -6.95 0.12
N HIS A 198 11.83 -5.96 -0.78
CA HIS A 198 10.95 -4.81 -0.64
C HIS A 198 9.62 -5.07 -1.34
N TYR A 199 9.66 -5.59 -2.57
CA TYR A 199 8.47 -5.77 -3.40
C TYR A 199 7.65 -7.03 -3.11
N THR A 200 8.21 -8.04 -2.43
CA THR A 200 7.45 -9.27 -2.10
C THR A 200 6.18 -8.97 -1.30
N TRP A 201 6.14 -7.85 -0.60
CA TRP A 201 5.03 -7.41 0.24
C TRP A 201 3.94 -6.64 -0.52
N SER A 202 4.14 -6.30 -1.80
CA SER A 202 3.20 -5.56 -2.65
C SER A 202 2.04 -6.44 -3.12
N VAL A 203 1.29 -6.98 -2.15
CA VAL A 203 0.08 -7.78 -2.33
C VAL A 203 -1.00 -7.24 -1.37
N PHE A 204 -1.23 -5.92 -1.45
CA PHE A 204 -2.12 -5.18 -0.55
C PHE A 204 -3.52 -5.79 -0.49
N GLN A 205 -4.01 -6.26 -1.65
CA GLN A 205 -5.33 -6.83 -1.83
C GLN A 205 -5.50 -8.22 -1.19
N ASP A 206 -4.42 -8.99 -0.99
CA ASP A 206 -4.53 -10.40 -0.62
C ASP A 206 -3.36 -10.92 0.23
N VAL A 207 -3.10 -10.25 1.35
CA VAL A 207 -2.03 -10.62 2.30
C VAL A 207 -2.23 -12.05 2.85
N ALA A 208 -3.48 -12.49 3.06
CA ALA A 208 -3.76 -13.88 3.45
C ALA A 208 -3.33 -14.88 2.37
N GLY A 209 -3.54 -14.55 1.08
CA GLY A 209 -3.07 -15.35 -0.04
C GLY A 209 -1.54 -15.42 -0.11
N LEU A 210 -0.84 -14.29 0.09
CA LEU A 210 0.62 -14.27 0.20
C LEU A 210 1.14 -15.10 1.37
N SER A 211 0.52 -14.97 2.55
CA SER A 211 0.84 -15.77 3.74
C SER A 211 0.72 -17.28 3.46
N LYS A 212 -0.33 -17.68 2.72
CA LYS A 212 -0.49 -19.08 2.28
C LYS A 212 0.62 -19.53 1.34
N LEU A 213 1.05 -18.70 0.38
CA LEU A 213 2.18 -19.01 -0.51
C LEU A 213 3.49 -19.21 0.26
N MET A 214 3.71 -18.42 1.32
CA MET A 214 4.88 -18.57 2.21
C MET A 214 4.79 -19.78 3.15
N GLY A 215 3.69 -20.53 3.11
CA GLY A 215 3.49 -21.74 3.89
C GLY A 215 2.85 -21.51 5.27
N GLY A 216 2.08 -20.43 5.43
CA GLY A 216 1.26 -20.15 6.61
C GLY A 216 1.73 -18.96 7.44
N LYS A 217 0.91 -18.60 8.44
CA LYS A 217 1.06 -17.39 9.26
C LYS A 217 2.40 -17.33 9.99
N GLU A 218 2.86 -18.46 10.52
CA GLU A 218 4.13 -18.54 11.26
C GLU A 218 5.32 -18.24 10.35
N LYS A 219 5.38 -18.85 9.17
CA LYS A 219 6.45 -18.62 8.18
C LYS A 219 6.40 -17.21 7.61
N PHE A 220 5.19 -16.69 7.37
CA PHE A 220 4.98 -15.32 6.95
C PHE A 220 5.55 -14.31 7.96
N VAL A 221 5.22 -14.49 9.25
CA VAL A 221 5.75 -13.63 10.34
C VAL A 221 7.28 -13.77 10.47
N GLN A 222 7.83 -14.97 10.34
CA GLN A 222 9.29 -15.18 10.35
C GLN A 222 10.00 -14.49 9.17
N LYS A 223 9.37 -14.50 7.98
CA LYS A 223 9.89 -13.79 6.80
C LYS A 223 9.89 -12.28 7.02
N LEU A 224 8.84 -11.72 7.63
CA LEU A 224 8.81 -10.31 8.05
C LEU A 224 9.90 -10.00 9.09
N ASP A 225 10.13 -10.86 10.09
CA ASP A 225 11.21 -10.67 11.07
C ASP A 225 12.60 -10.64 10.40
N SER A 226 12.75 -11.43 9.33
CA SER A 226 14.01 -11.52 8.57
C SER A 226 14.39 -10.19 7.94
N VAL A 227 13.41 -9.38 7.50
CA VAL A 227 13.67 -8.05 6.90
C VAL A 227 14.46 -7.16 7.87
N PHE A 228 14.08 -7.13 9.15
CA PHE A 228 14.74 -6.29 10.15
C PHE A 228 16.05 -6.87 10.70
N SER A 229 16.24 -8.19 10.61
CA SER A 229 17.39 -8.87 11.22
C SER A 229 18.52 -9.16 10.23
N MET A 230 18.25 -9.17 8.92
CA MET A 230 19.29 -9.27 7.90
C MET A 230 20.16 -8.01 7.86
N PRO A 231 21.44 -8.12 7.47
CA PRO A 231 22.24 -6.93 7.14
C PRO A 231 21.68 -6.20 5.90
N PRO A 232 21.91 -4.88 5.77
CA PRO A 232 21.51 -4.06 4.61
C PRO A 232 22.44 -4.32 3.40
N ILE A 233 22.61 -5.58 3.02
CA ILE A 233 23.35 -5.99 1.81
C ILE A 233 22.52 -5.61 0.59
N PHE A 234 23.18 -5.13 -0.46
CA PHE A 234 22.55 -4.75 -1.71
C PHE A 234 23.42 -5.20 -2.90
N ASP A 235 22.81 -5.25 -4.08
CA ASP A 235 23.47 -5.37 -5.37
C ASP A 235 22.90 -4.26 -6.28
N GLU A 236 23.76 -3.28 -6.59
CA GLU A 236 23.46 -2.08 -7.35
C GLU A 236 23.72 -2.22 -8.86
N SER A 237 24.03 -3.44 -9.33
CA SER A 237 24.48 -3.68 -10.71
C SER A 237 23.52 -3.20 -11.80
N ALA A 238 22.22 -3.06 -11.50
CA ALA A 238 21.26 -2.51 -12.44
C ALA A 238 21.40 -0.99 -12.64
N TYR A 239 21.87 -0.27 -11.63
CA TYR A 239 22.03 1.19 -11.65
C TYR A 239 23.45 1.63 -12.03
N GLY A 240 24.44 0.74 -11.91
CA GLY A 240 25.85 1.05 -12.18
C GLY A 240 26.52 1.87 -11.07
N GLY A 241 25.85 2.08 -9.95
CA GLY A 241 26.34 2.80 -8.78
C GLY A 241 25.33 2.83 -7.64
N VAL A 242 25.78 3.22 -6.44
CA VAL A 242 24.91 3.34 -5.27
C VAL A 242 24.06 4.59 -5.38
N ILE A 243 22.77 4.41 -5.69
CA ILE A 243 21.75 5.46 -5.63
C ILE A 243 21.44 5.85 -4.17
N HIS A 244 20.78 6.98 -3.95
CA HIS A 244 20.62 7.54 -2.61
C HIS A 244 19.73 6.67 -1.71
N GLU A 245 18.71 6.04 -2.27
CA GLU A 245 17.76 5.14 -1.61
C GLU A 245 18.44 3.89 -1.02
N ILE A 246 19.44 3.37 -1.75
CA ILE A 246 20.31 2.29 -1.23
C ILE A 246 21.10 2.80 -0.02
N ARG A 247 21.71 3.98 -0.14
CA ARG A 247 22.53 4.58 0.94
C ARG A 247 21.69 4.87 2.18
N GLU A 248 20.49 5.39 2.01
CA GLU A 248 19.52 5.69 3.06
C GLU A 248 19.14 4.42 3.84
N MET A 249 18.79 3.33 3.15
CA MET A 249 18.53 2.03 3.79
C MET A 249 19.72 1.58 4.66
N GLN A 250 20.94 1.70 4.14
CA GLN A 250 22.13 1.31 4.90
C GLN A 250 22.32 2.13 6.17
N ILE A 251 22.14 3.45 6.09
CA ILE A 251 22.34 4.38 7.23
C ILE A 251 21.25 4.19 8.28
N ALA A 252 20.00 3.92 7.86
CA ALA A 252 18.89 3.68 8.77
C ALA A 252 19.15 2.54 9.76
N ASN A 253 20.00 1.57 9.38
CA ASN A 253 20.40 0.43 10.21
C ASN A 253 19.18 -0.33 10.78
N MET A 254 18.28 -0.71 9.87
CA MET A 254 17.06 -1.49 10.13
C MET A 254 16.97 -2.71 9.22
N GLY A 255 18.12 -3.29 8.89
CA GLY A 255 18.24 -4.39 7.94
C GLY A 255 17.82 -4.02 6.53
N GLN A 256 16.96 -4.83 5.91
CA GLN A 256 16.36 -4.56 4.59
C GLN A 256 15.10 -3.67 4.68
N TYR A 257 14.81 -3.05 5.84
CA TYR A 257 13.67 -2.14 5.95
C TYR A 257 14.03 -0.73 5.43
N ALA A 258 13.88 -0.53 4.13
CA ALA A 258 14.11 0.74 3.43
C ALA A 258 12.90 1.70 3.54
N HIS A 259 12.65 2.25 4.73
CA HIS A 259 11.47 3.09 4.99
C HIS A 259 11.34 4.33 4.09
N GLY A 260 12.48 4.92 3.71
CA GLY A 260 12.54 6.09 2.83
C GLY A 260 12.04 5.83 1.41
N ASN A 261 11.71 4.58 1.07
CA ASN A 261 11.17 4.23 -0.24
C ASN A 261 9.80 3.52 -0.11
N GLN A 262 8.91 3.83 -1.03
CA GLN A 262 7.46 3.60 -0.99
C GLN A 262 7.02 2.12 -0.98
N PRO A 263 7.68 1.17 -1.69
CA PRO A 263 7.25 -0.22 -1.79
C PRO A 263 7.11 -0.95 -0.47
N ILE A 264 7.82 -0.52 0.59
CA ILE A 264 7.87 -1.25 1.86
C ILE A 264 7.18 -0.52 3.02
N GLN A 265 6.68 0.70 2.81
CA GLN A 265 6.12 1.55 3.87
C GLN A 265 4.95 0.87 4.63
N HIS A 266 4.13 0.06 3.95
CA HIS A 266 3.02 -0.68 4.58
C HIS A 266 3.45 -1.96 5.29
N MET A 267 4.65 -2.48 5.03
CA MET A 267 5.09 -3.83 5.42
C MET A 267 4.95 -4.09 6.94
N ILE A 268 5.26 -3.09 7.79
CA ILE A 268 5.16 -3.26 9.24
C ILE A 268 3.73 -3.62 9.68
N TYR A 269 2.71 -3.10 8.98
CA TYR A 269 1.32 -3.38 9.32
C TYR A 269 0.91 -4.82 8.99
N LEU A 270 1.70 -5.54 8.19
CA LEU A 270 1.38 -6.89 7.77
C LEU A 270 1.44 -7.93 8.91
N TYR A 271 2.13 -7.66 10.01
CA TYR A 271 2.06 -8.56 11.19
C TYR A 271 0.64 -8.70 11.75
N ASN A 272 -0.26 -7.72 11.53
CA ASN A 272 -1.67 -7.83 11.90
C ASN A 272 -2.41 -8.96 11.16
N TYR A 273 -1.95 -9.33 9.97
CA TYR A 273 -2.52 -10.41 9.14
C TYR A 273 -1.93 -11.78 9.51
N GLY A 274 -0.74 -11.78 10.13
CA GLY A 274 -0.08 -12.98 10.67
C GLY A 274 -0.45 -13.32 12.11
N GLY A 275 -1.35 -12.54 12.74
CA GLY A 275 -1.73 -12.73 14.15
C GLY A 275 -0.64 -12.33 15.14
N ALA A 276 0.24 -11.40 14.77
CA ALA A 276 1.28 -10.86 15.64
C ALA A 276 1.25 -9.32 15.75
N PRO A 277 0.09 -8.68 16.04
CA PRO A 277 -0.06 -7.23 16.00
C PRO A 277 0.89 -6.46 16.93
N TRP A 278 1.38 -7.09 18.01
CA TRP A 278 2.40 -6.49 18.88
C TRP A 278 3.73 -6.22 18.15
N LYS A 279 4.05 -6.96 17.09
CA LYS A 279 5.23 -6.69 16.27
C LYS A 279 5.04 -5.45 15.39
N THR A 280 3.83 -5.22 14.85
CA THR A 280 3.49 -3.94 14.21
C THR A 280 3.68 -2.79 15.18
N GLN A 281 3.14 -2.91 16.40
CA GLN A 281 3.21 -1.86 17.42
C GLN A 281 4.66 -1.50 17.77
N TYR A 282 5.53 -2.49 17.90
CA TYR A 282 6.96 -2.28 18.13
C TYR A 282 7.60 -1.53 16.96
N TRP A 283 7.53 -2.07 15.74
CA TRP A 283 8.26 -1.54 14.59
C TRP A 283 7.72 -0.20 14.09
N VAL A 284 6.41 0.06 14.18
CA VAL A 284 5.84 1.38 13.85
C VAL A 284 6.38 2.45 14.80
N ARG A 285 6.47 2.14 16.10
CA ARG A 285 7.03 3.06 17.09
C ARG A 285 8.54 3.25 16.90
N GLU A 286 9.27 2.20 16.53
CA GLU A 286 10.69 2.34 16.18
C GLU A 286 10.90 3.23 14.95
N ALA A 287 10.12 3.02 13.87
CA ALA A 287 10.20 3.84 12.66
C ALA A 287 9.90 5.32 12.95
N MET A 288 8.77 5.63 13.61
CA MET A 288 8.42 7.02 13.95
C MET A 288 9.45 7.69 14.85
N ASN A 289 10.05 6.96 15.80
CA ASN A 289 11.00 7.55 16.75
C ASN A 289 12.41 7.75 16.17
N ARG A 290 12.80 6.95 15.18
CA ARG A 290 14.18 6.92 14.65
C ARG A 290 14.34 7.61 13.30
N LEU A 291 13.30 7.62 12.48
CA LEU A 291 13.39 7.97 11.06
C LEU A 291 12.74 9.32 10.73
N TYR A 292 12.23 10.01 11.75
CA TYR A 292 11.59 11.31 11.62
C TYR A 292 12.09 12.27 12.71
N ALA A 293 12.45 13.48 12.30
CA ALA A 293 12.82 14.57 13.18
C ALA A 293 12.27 15.90 12.68
N ALA A 294 11.99 16.83 13.60
CA ALA A 294 11.57 18.19 13.25
C ALA A 294 12.80 19.09 12.99
N THR A 295 13.71 18.62 12.14
CA THR A 295 14.95 19.31 11.73
C THR A 295 15.00 19.44 10.20
N PRO A 296 15.88 20.30 9.65
CA PRO A 296 15.99 20.44 8.18
C PRO A 296 16.31 19.15 7.43
N ASP A 297 16.97 18.20 8.08
CA ASP A 297 17.31 16.84 7.62
C ASP A 297 16.39 15.76 8.21
N GLY A 298 15.13 16.13 8.44
CA GLY A 298 14.21 15.39 9.30
C GLY A 298 13.65 14.07 8.76
N TYR A 299 13.80 13.77 7.47
CA TYR A 299 13.34 12.52 6.85
C TYR A 299 14.50 11.56 6.60
N CYS A 300 14.23 10.26 6.59
CA CYS A 300 15.22 9.23 6.29
C CYS A 300 15.41 8.93 4.80
N GLY A 301 14.78 9.72 3.93
CA GLY A 301 14.74 9.60 2.47
C GLY A 301 13.84 10.69 1.89
N ASP A 302 13.42 10.54 0.65
CA ASP A 302 12.57 11.53 -0.01
C ASP A 302 11.17 11.64 0.63
N GLU A 303 10.62 12.85 0.57
CA GLU A 303 9.32 13.17 1.17
C GLU A 303 8.15 12.70 0.30
N ASP A 304 8.36 12.74 -1.03
CA ASP A 304 7.50 12.27 -2.10
C ASP A 304 6.06 12.77 -2.04
N ASN A 305 5.92 14.08 -2.26
CA ASN A 305 4.66 14.76 -2.54
C ASN A 305 3.61 14.56 -1.42
N GLY A 306 4.03 14.43 -0.17
CA GLY A 306 3.16 14.17 0.97
C GLY A 306 3.02 12.70 1.35
N GLN A 307 3.56 11.73 0.61
CA GLN A 307 3.39 10.31 0.91
C GLN A 307 4.10 9.92 2.22
N THR A 308 5.39 10.22 2.36
CA THR A 308 6.17 9.88 3.55
C THR A 308 5.68 10.67 4.79
N SER A 309 5.19 11.90 4.58
CA SER A 309 4.49 12.68 5.62
C SER A 309 3.16 12.05 6.04
N ALA A 310 2.31 11.66 5.08
CA ALA A 310 1.01 11.05 5.36
C ALA A 310 1.16 9.71 6.08
N TRP A 311 2.22 8.95 5.78
CA TRP A 311 2.56 7.75 6.54
C TRP A 311 2.77 8.08 8.02
N TYR A 312 3.57 9.11 8.33
CA TYR A 312 3.81 9.52 9.72
C TYR A 312 2.52 9.96 10.41
N VAL A 313 1.70 10.77 9.74
CA VAL A 313 0.42 11.25 10.28
C VAL A 313 -0.50 10.09 10.64
N PHE A 314 -0.77 9.17 9.70
CA PHE A 314 -1.59 7.98 9.96
C PHE A 314 -1.01 7.11 11.08
N SER A 315 0.29 6.83 11.02
CA SER A 315 0.98 6.02 12.03
C SER A 315 0.89 6.62 13.43
N ALA A 316 1.00 7.95 13.54
CA ALA A 316 0.89 8.67 14.80
C ALA A 316 -0.55 8.68 15.37
N LEU A 317 -1.58 8.65 14.49
CA LEU A 317 -2.98 8.41 14.88
C LEU A 317 -3.20 6.97 15.40
N GLY A 318 -2.33 6.04 14.99
CA GLY A 318 -2.36 4.64 15.41
C GLY A 318 -3.02 3.69 14.43
N PHE A 319 -3.21 4.07 13.16
CA PHE A 319 -3.74 3.20 12.10
C PHE A 319 -3.31 3.67 10.70
N TYR A 320 -3.24 2.75 9.73
CA TYR A 320 -2.73 3.02 8.38
C TYR A 320 -3.56 2.35 7.28
N PRO A 321 -3.80 3.02 6.13
CA PRO A 321 -4.54 2.46 4.99
C PRO A 321 -3.69 1.47 4.18
N VAL A 322 -3.47 0.25 4.69
CA VAL A 322 -2.66 -0.77 3.98
C VAL A 322 -3.21 -1.09 2.59
N THR A 323 -4.54 -1.13 2.45
CA THR A 323 -5.21 -1.50 1.21
C THR A 323 -6.24 -0.42 0.86
N PRO A 324 -5.82 0.69 0.21
CA PRO A 324 -6.78 1.61 -0.41
C PRO A 324 -7.69 0.83 -1.37
N ALA A 325 -8.91 1.32 -1.56
CA ALA A 325 -10.06 0.62 -2.14
C ALA A 325 -10.70 -0.44 -1.21
N THR A 326 -10.52 -0.29 0.10
CA THR A 326 -11.27 -1.00 1.14
C THR A 326 -11.80 -0.03 2.19
N ASP A 327 -12.76 -0.48 2.99
CA ASP A 327 -13.26 0.30 4.12
C ASP A 327 -12.29 0.32 5.33
N GLN A 328 -11.05 -0.18 5.22
CA GLN A 328 -10.24 -0.51 6.40
C GLN A 328 -9.00 0.39 6.58
N TYR A 329 -8.68 0.69 7.84
CA TYR A 329 -7.39 1.20 8.30
C TYR A 329 -6.80 0.20 9.29
N VAL A 330 -5.62 -0.35 9.02
CA VAL A 330 -4.97 -1.37 9.86
C VAL A 330 -4.34 -0.72 11.09
N ILE A 331 -4.59 -1.28 12.27
CA ILE A 331 -4.16 -0.71 13.54
C ILE A 331 -2.64 -0.87 13.73
N GLY A 332 -2.00 0.20 14.18
CA GLY A 332 -0.63 0.24 14.66
C GLY A 332 -0.59 0.52 16.17
N ALA A 333 0.15 1.55 16.57
CA ALA A 333 0.16 2.06 17.94
C ALA A 333 0.18 3.60 17.92
N PRO A 334 -0.74 4.29 18.62
CA PRO A 334 -0.78 5.75 18.61
C PRO A 334 0.49 6.34 19.23
N LEU A 335 0.86 7.54 18.77
CA LEU A 335 2.04 8.26 19.27
C LEU A 335 1.70 9.24 20.41
N PHE A 336 0.51 9.85 20.35
CA PHE A 336 0.08 10.85 21.33
C PHE A 336 -0.81 10.25 22.43
N LYS A 337 -0.93 10.96 23.55
CA LYS A 337 -1.85 10.57 24.64
C LYS A 337 -3.31 10.84 24.29
N LYS A 338 -3.56 11.84 23.43
CA LYS A 338 -4.89 12.17 22.94
C LYS A 338 -4.77 12.85 21.58
N VAL A 339 -5.63 12.46 20.66
CA VAL A 339 -5.86 13.18 19.39
C VAL A 339 -7.36 13.37 19.21
N THR A 340 -7.76 14.54 18.73
CA THR A 340 -9.14 14.78 18.27
C THR A 340 -9.09 15.11 16.79
N LEU A 341 -9.71 14.25 15.98
CA LEU A 341 -9.91 14.47 14.56
C LEU A 341 -11.26 15.16 14.36
N THR A 342 -11.26 16.34 13.75
CA THR A 342 -12.47 17.02 13.30
C THR A 342 -12.68 16.71 11.83
N LEU A 343 -13.80 16.07 11.49
CA LEU A 343 -14.12 15.66 10.13
C LEU A 343 -14.93 16.76 9.44
N GLU A 344 -14.86 16.85 8.11
CA GLU A 344 -15.62 17.84 7.32
C GLU A 344 -17.15 17.72 7.51
N ASN A 345 -17.66 16.53 7.85
CA ASN A 345 -19.08 16.33 8.15
C ASN A 345 -19.51 16.83 9.55
N GLY A 346 -18.62 17.54 10.25
CA GLY A 346 -18.86 18.10 11.60
C GLY A 346 -18.79 17.09 12.74
N LYS A 347 -18.51 15.81 12.46
CA LYS A 347 -18.28 14.79 13.49
C LYS A 347 -16.84 14.84 13.99
N THR A 348 -16.63 14.27 15.17
CA THR A 348 -15.31 14.18 15.79
C THR A 348 -14.98 12.73 16.13
N VAL A 349 -13.74 12.34 15.88
CA VAL A 349 -13.16 11.08 16.37
C VAL A 349 -12.12 11.43 17.42
N VAL A 350 -12.34 10.98 18.64
CA VAL A 350 -11.40 11.16 19.76
C VAL A 350 -10.62 9.87 19.97
N ILE A 351 -9.31 9.95 19.85
CA ILE A 351 -8.39 8.84 20.11
C ILE A 351 -7.73 9.11 21.46
N ASN A 352 -7.99 8.25 22.44
CA ASN A 352 -7.44 8.34 23.79
C ASN A 352 -6.42 7.23 24.03
N ALA A 353 -5.24 7.60 24.50
CA ALA A 353 -4.19 6.69 24.93
C ALA A 353 -3.47 7.30 26.16
N PRO A 354 -4.15 7.56 27.29
CA PRO A 354 -3.61 8.38 28.38
C PRO A 354 -2.32 7.82 28.99
N ALA A 355 -2.17 6.49 28.97
CA ALA A 355 -0.98 5.79 29.45
C ALA A 355 0.18 5.76 28.43
N ASN A 356 0.03 6.33 27.23
CA ASN A 356 1.07 6.32 26.20
C ASN A 356 2.35 7.02 26.67
N SER A 357 3.49 6.37 26.43
CA SER A 357 4.84 6.87 26.75
C SER A 357 5.87 6.21 25.81
N ALA A 358 7.17 6.48 26.04
CA ALA A 358 8.24 5.79 25.35
C ALA A 358 8.29 4.28 25.69
N ASP A 359 7.95 3.93 26.93
CA ASP A 359 7.90 2.55 27.41
C ASP A 359 6.57 1.88 27.03
N ASN A 360 5.44 2.56 27.26
CA ASN A 360 4.09 2.05 27.02
C ASN A 360 3.71 2.13 25.54
N ARG A 361 4.36 1.29 24.73
CA ARG A 361 4.23 1.25 23.26
C ARG A 361 3.25 0.20 22.72
N TYR A 362 2.82 -0.74 23.55
CA TYR A 362 1.95 -1.84 23.13
C TYR A 362 0.49 -1.57 23.46
N VAL A 363 -0.41 -2.02 22.59
CA VAL A 363 -1.86 -1.95 22.79
C VAL A 363 -2.31 -3.22 23.51
N ASN A 364 -2.56 -3.10 24.82
CA ASN A 364 -3.06 -4.18 25.66
C ASN A 364 -4.56 -4.42 25.46
N SER A 365 -5.33 -3.37 25.29
CA SER A 365 -6.78 -3.42 25.01
C SER A 365 -7.19 -2.27 24.09
N LEU A 366 -8.31 -2.44 23.41
CA LEU A 366 -8.90 -1.39 22.57
C LEU A 366 -10.41 -1.38 22.80
N LYS A 367 -10.98 -0.19 22.96
CA LYS A 367 -12.42 0.01 22.97
C LYS A 367 -12.81 1.02 21.91
N VAL A 368 -13.94 0.78 21.25
CA VAL A 368 -14.56 1.73 20.32
C VAL A 368 -15.95 2.03 20.85
N ASN A 369 -16.21 3.31 21.16
CA ASN A 369 -17.45 3.77 21.79
C ASN A 369 -17.81 2.97 23.06
N GLY A 370 -16.80 2.71 23.91
CA GLY A 370 -16.95 1.96 25.16
C GLY A 370 -17.02 0.44 25.03
N VAL A 371 -17.15 -0.09 23.81
CA VAL A 371 -17.25 -1.54 23.54
C VAL A 371 -15.88 -2.13 23.24
N ASN A 372 -15.57 -3.29 23.84
CA ASN A 372 -14.32 -4.01 23.55
C ASN A 372 -14.18 -4.31 22.06
N TYR A 373 -12.98 -4.07 21.53
CA TYR A 373 -12.70 -4.17 20.10
C TYR A 373 -11.45 -5.02 19.84
N ASP A 374 -11.68 -6.19 19.27
CA ASP A 374 -10.68 -7.25 19.08
C ASP A 374 -10.05 -7.26 17.68
N LYS A 375 -10.64 -6.52 16.72
CA LYS A 375 -10.11 -6.41 15.36
C LYS A 375 -8.81 -5.61 15.33
N ASN A 376 -8.00 -5.92 14.31
CA ASN A 376 -6.74 -5.25 14.00
C ASN A 376 -6.89 -4.16 12.93
N TRP A 377 -8.10 -3.67 12.70
CA TRP A 377 -8.40 -2.63 11.73
C TRP A 377 -9.62 -1.83 12.18
N LEU A 378 -9.75 -0.59 11.69
CA LEU A 378 -10.89 0.30 11.91
C LEU A 378 -11.63 0.52 10.58
N SER A 379 -12.95 0.62 10.63
CA SER A 379 -13.80 0.91 9.46
C SER A 379 -13.82 2.42 9.20
N HIS A 380 -13.60 2.85 7.97
CA HIS A 380 -13.74 4.25 7.58
C HIS A 380 -15.18 4.74 7.75
N GLN A 381 -16.17 3.97 7.30
CA GLN A 381 -17.58 4.32 7.51
C GLN A 381 -17.95 4.41 9.00
N ALA A 382 -17.29 3.65 9.88
CA ALA A 382 -17.44 3.82 11.32
C ALA A 382 -16.79 5.12 11.83
N LEU A 383 -15.59 5.46 11.36
CA LEU A 383 -14.90 6.71 11.72
C LEU A 383 -15.70 7.95 11.31
N LEU A 384 -16.33 7.95 10.13
CA LEU A 384 -17.16 9.05 9.65
C LEU A 384 -18.37 9.35 10.55
N LYS A 385 -18.80 8.39 11.38
CA LYS A 385 -19.88 8.62 12.36
C LYS A 385 -19.39 9.37 13.61
N GLY A 386 -18.09 9.61 13.72
CA GLY A 386 -17.43 10.07 14.93
C GLY A 386 -17.33 8.97 15.99
N GLY A 387 -16.83 9.34 17.16
CA GLY A 387 -16.79 8.44 18.30
C GLY A 387 -15.51 8.56 19.12
N VAL A 388 -15.35 7.62 20.03
CA VAL A 388 -14.19 7.54 20.94
C VAL A 388 -13.49 6.21 20.77
N ILE A 389 -12.18 6.24 20.57
CA ILE A 389 -11.31 5.08 20.46
C ILE A 389 -10.34 5.12 21.63
N ASP A 390 -10.48 4.19 22.58
CA ASP A 390 -9.66 4.13 23.78
C ASP A 390 -8.62 3.00 23.66
N PHE A 391 -7.36 3.39 23.49
CA PHE A 391 -6.21 2.51 23.51
C PHE A 391 -5.69 2.32 24.94
N GLY A 392 -5.79 1.09 25.44
CA GLY A 392 -5.13 0.68 26.69
C GLY A 392 -3.66 0.37 26.43
N MET A 393 -2.78 1.35 26.68
CA MET A 393 -1.34 1.21 26.43
C MET A 393 -0.62 0.46 27.56
N SER A 394 0.42 -0.30 27.22
CA SER A 394 1.24 -1.10 28.14
C SER A 394 2.70 -1.18 27.70
N ALA A 395 3.62 -1.37 28.65
CA ALA A 395 5.04 -1.61 28.39
C ALA A 395 5.32 -3.04 27.88
N THR A 396 4.43 -3.99 28.14
CA THR A 396 4.58 -5.38 27.72
C THR A 396 3.54 -5.75 26.66
N PRO A 397 3.91 -6.54 25.64
CA PRO A 397 2.99 -6.92 24.58
C PRO A 397 1.91 -7.88 25.09
N ASN A 398 0.65 -7.59 24.73
CA ASN A 398 -0.44 -8.57 24.89
C ASN A 398 -0.44 -9.52 23.70
N LYS A 399 0.05 -10.75 23.92
CA LYS A 399 0.16 -11.78 22.87
C LYS A 399 -1.13 -12.56 22.59
N THR A 400 -2.24 -12.23 23.25
CA THR A 400 -3.55 -12.87 23.02
C THR A 400 -4.55 -11.97 22.32
N ARG A 401 -4.30 -10.66 22.24
CA ARG A 401 -5.16 -9.71 21.52
C ARG A 401 -4.92 -9.79 20.01
N GLY A 402 -5.99 -9.89 19.23
CA GLY A 402 -5.95 -9.74 17.78
C GLY A 402 -5.23 -10.87 17.04
N VAL A 403 -5.24 -12.08 17.60
CA VAL A 403 -4.56 -13.26 17.04
C VAL A 403 -5.51 -14.19 16.26
N SER A 404 -6.82 -14.06 16.47
CA SER A 404 -7.86 -14.82 15.76
C SER A 404 -8.07 -14.30 14.35
N GLU A 405 -8.42 -15.20 13.42
CA GLU A 405 -8.65 -14.85 12.02
C GLU A 405 -9.80 -13.86 11.82
N SER A 406 -10.81 -13.87 12.70
CA SER A 406 -11.88 -12.87 12.73
C SER A 406 -11.40 -11.44 13.04
N SER A 407 -10.21 -11.30 13.62
CA SER A 407 -9.58 -10.02 13.93
C SER A 407 -8.77 -9.46 12.76
N PHE A 408 -8.44 -10.28 11.76
CA PHE A 408 -7.52 -9.88 10.70
C PHE A 408 -8.17 -8.87 9.74
N PRO A 409 -7.36 -8.01 9.10
CA PRO A 409 -7.87 -7.12 8.07
C PRO A 409 -8.23 -7.88 6.79
N TYR A 410 -8.84 -7.15 5.86
CA TYR A 410 -9.33 -7.66 4.59
C TYR A 410 -8.23 -8.37 3.79
N SER A 411 -8.56 -9.52 3.21
CA SER A 411 -7.78 -10.13 2.13
C SER A 411 -8.74 -10.77 1.15
N PHE A 412 -8.49 -10.58 -0.15
CA PHE A 412 -9.37 -11.00 -1.22
C PHE A 412 -9.64 -12.52 -1.21
N SER A 413 -8.65 -13.35 -0.90
CA SER A 413 -8.84 -14.81 -0.77
C SER A 413 -9.72 -15.23 0.40
N THR A 414 -10.01 -14.32 1.34
CA THR A 414 -10.87 -14.56 2.52
C THR A 414 -12.17 -13.76 2.47
N GLU A 415 -12.41 -12.99 1.40
CA GLU A 415 -13.64 -12.26 1.21
C GLU A 415 -14.82 -13.24 1.12
N LYS A 416 -15.87 -12.97 1.91
CA LYS A 416 -17.12 -13.74 1.82
C LYS A 416 -17.81 -13.36 0.51
N LYS A 417 -17.98 -14.34 -0.37
CA LYS A 417 -18.69 -14.18 -1.66
C LYS A 417 -20.19 -14.11 -1.49
#